data_AF-A0A1M5ERK3-F1
#
_entry.id   AF-A0A1M5ERK3-F1
#
_cell.length_a   1.000
_cell.length_b   1.000
_cell.length_c   1.000
_cell.angle_alpha   90.00
_cell.angle_beta   90.00
_cell.angle_gamma   90.00
#
_symmetry.space_group_name_H-M   'P 1'
#
loop_
_entity.id
_entity.type
_entity.pdbx_description
1 polymer ?
#
loop_
_entity_poly.entity_id
_entity_poly.type
_entity_poly.pdbx_seq_one_letter_code
_entity_poly.pdbx_strand_id
1 'polypeptide(L)'
;MAGSPEELPDLTAVRAAIDGLDEELVALLARRERLVRAAARFKTDAAAVRAPGRVEQVVARARLLAEASGGSPEVAERVYRAMVAAFVDLELSVAELPGEGPGGGPAAP
;
A
#
# COMPACT_ATOMS: atom_id res chain seq x y z
N MET A 1 -8.62 23.52 4.95
CA MET A 1 -7.66 23.35 6.06
C MET A 1 -8.49 22.99 7.27
N ALA A 2 -8.52 21.71 7.65
CA ALA A 2 -9.14 21.30 8.90
C ALA A 2 -8.39 22.00 10.05
N GLY A 3 -9.13 22.46 11.07
CA GLY A 3 -8.57 23.11 12.25
C GLY A 3 -7.56 22.22 12.98
N SER A 4 -6.78 22.82 13.86
CA SER A 4 -5.77 22.07 14.63
C SER A 4 -6.46 21.03 15.52
N PRO A 5 -5.87 19.85 15.78
CA PRO A 5 -6.49 18.82 16.64
C PRO A 5 -6.86 19.34 18.04
N GLU A 6 -6.15 20.37 18.50
CA GLU A 6 -6.32 21.07 19.78
C GLU A 6 -7.61 21.90 19.85
N GLU A 7 -8.25 22.17 18.71
CA GLU A 7 -9.50 22.95 18.60
C GLU A 7 -10.75 22.06 18.63
N LEU A 8 -10.60 20.73 18.66
CA LEU A 8 -11.71 19.79 18.67
C LEU A 8 -12.33 19.68 20.07
N PRO A 9 -13.65 19.86 20.23
CA PRO A 9 -14.29 20.07 21.53
C PRO A 9 -14.40 18.80 22.39
N ASP A 10 -14.39 17.62 21.78
CA ASP A 10 -14.55 16.35 22.46
C ASP A 10 -13.99 15.17 21.66
N LEU A 11 -14.02 13.98 22.27
CA LEU A 11 -13.55 12.74 21.66
C LEU A 11 -14.34 12.34 20.41
N THR A 12 -15.62 12.69 20.33
CA THR A 12 -16.45 12.38 19.16
C THR A 12 -15.99 13.18 17.95
N ALA A 13 -15.69 14.46 18.14
CA ALA A 13 -15.13 15.32 17.10
C ALA A 13 -13.74 14.85 16.65
N VAL A 14 -12.88 14.42 17.59
CA VAL A 14 -11.58 13.82 17.26
C VAL A 14 -11.74 12.56 16.41
N ARG A 15 -12.66 11.66 16.76
CA ARG A 15 -12.91 10.44 15.99
C ARG A 15 -13.42 10.75 14.58
N ALA A 16 -14.37 11.67 14.45
CA ALA A 16 -14.86 12.08 13.13
C ALA A 16 -13.75 12.68 12.25
N ALA A 17 -12.82 13.44 12.84
CA ALA A 17 -11.66 13.96 12.13
C ALA A 17 -10.69 12.83 11.69
N ILE A 18 -10.49 11.81 12.53
CA ILE A 18 -9.72 10.62 12.18
C ILE A 18 -10.39 9.84 11.05
N ASP A 19 -11.71 9.62 11.13
CA ASP A 19 -12.46 8.89 10.11
C ASP A 19 -12.31 9.57 8.73
N GLY A 20 -12.41 10.90 8.68
CA GLY A 20 -12.18 11.66 7.45
C GLY A 20 -10.73 11.55 6.93
N LEU A 21 -9.74 11.55 7.82
CA LEU A 21 -8.35 11.32 7.44
C LEU A 21 -8.15 9.90 6.90
N ASP A 22 -8.80 8.90 7.50
CA ASP A 22 -8.70 7.51 7.07
C ASP A 22 -9.29 7.30 5.67
N GLU A 23 -10.37 8.01 5.31
CA GLU A 23 -10.89 8.03 3.93
C GLU A 23 -9.84 8.55 2.94
N GLU A 24 -9.14 9.63 3.28
CA GLU A 24 -8.05 10.18 2.46
C GLU A 24 -6.88 9.20 2.35
N LEU A 25 -6.49 8.57 3.46
CA LEU A 25 -5.41 7.57 3.49
C LEU A 25 -5.74 6.37 2.60
N VAL A 26 -6.97 5.85 2.65
CA VAL A 26 -7.41 4.74 1.80
C VAL A 26 -7.38 5.13 0.32
N ALA A 27 -7.82 6.34 -0.04
CA ALA A 27 -7.73 6.83 -1.40
C ALA A 27 -6.27 6.94 -1.90
N LEU A 28 -5.36 7.40 -1.04
CA LEU A 28 -3.93 7.47 -1.33
C LEU A 28 -3.31 6.07 -1.48
N LEU A 29 -3.70 5.11 -0.64
CA LEU A 29 -3.26 3.71 -0.76
C LEU A 29 -3.71 3.11 -2.09
N ALA A 30 -4.96 3.30 -2.49
CA ALA A 30 -5.46 2.84 -3.78
C ALA A 30 -4.71 3.48 -4.96
N ARG A 31 -4.34 4.76 -4.86
CA ARG A 31 -3.49 5.42 -5.86
C ARG A 31 -2.09 4.83 -5.89
N ARG A 32 -1.49 4.56 -4.74
CA ARG A 32 -0.18 3.93 -4.62
C ARG A 32 -0.19 2.53 -5.23
N GLU A 33 -1.24 1.74 -5.01
CA GLU A 33 -1.40 0.41 -5.61
C GLU A 33 -1.35 0.46 -7.14
N ARG A 34 -2.07 1.39 -7.77
CA ARG A 34 -2.04 1.56 -9.23
C ARG A 34 -0.64 1.83 -9.76
N LEU A 35 0.18 2.60 -9.04
CA LEU A 35 1.58 2.85 -9.38
C LEU A 35 2.45 1.60 -9.19
N VAL A 36 2.21 0.83 -8.13
CA VAL A 36 2.91 -0.44 -7.89
C VAL A 36 2.61 -1.43 -9.03
N ARG A 37 1.34 -1.61 -9.39
CA ARG A 37 0.93 -2.45 -10.53
C ARG A 37 1.51 -1.97 -11.87
N ALA A 38 1.60 -0.66 -12.08
CA ALA A 38 2.25 -0.11 -13.27
C ALA A 38 3.76 -0.41 -13.27
N ALA A 39 4.43 -0.29 -12.12
CA ALA A 39 5.84 -0.64 -11.96
C ALA A 39 6.10 -2.14 -12.19
N ALA A 40 5.17 -3.02 -11.78
CA ALA A 40 5.27 -4.45 -12.01
C ALA A 40 5.39 -4.83 -13.50
N ARG A 41 4.78 -4.05 -14.41
CA ARG A 41 4.87 -4.27 -15.86
C ARG A 41 6.30 -4.15 -16.42
N PHE A 42 7.20 -3.50 -15.67
CA PHE A 42 8.61 -3.34 -16.04
C PHE A 42 9.52 -4.38 -15.37
N LYS A 43 9.00 -5.22 -14.46
CA LYS A 43 9.77 -6.26 -13.78
C LYS A 43 9.64 -7.55 -14.61
N THR A 44 10.73 -7.98 -15.24
CA THR A 44 10.79 -9.23 -16.01
C THR A 44 10.98 -10.48 -15.15
N ASP A 45 11.46 -10.35 -13.91
CA ASP A 45 11.79 -11.47 -13.02
C ASP A 45 11.06 -11.39 -11.67
N ALA A 46 10.56 -12.54 -11.19
CA ALA A 46 9.94 -12.66 -9.87
C ALA A 46 10.89 -12.27 -8.71
N ALA A 47 12.21 -12.35 -8.89
CA ALA A 47 13.18 -11.87 -7.91
C ALA A 47 13.22 -10.33 -7.82
N ALA A 48 12.92 -9.63 -8.92
CA ALA A 48 12.80 -8.17 -8.95
C ALA A 48 11.52 -7.67 -8.26
N VAL A 49 10.55 -8.55 -8.00
CA VAL A 49 9.31 -8.24 -7.26
C VAL A 49 9.62 -7.90 -5.80
N ARG A 50 10.50 -8.68 -5.16
CA ARG A 50 10.82 -8.52 -3.72
C ARG A 50 11.75 -7.34 -3.43
N ALA A 51 12.61 -6.95 -4.38
CA ALA A 51 13.52 -5.80 -4.34
C ALA A 51 13.87 -5.26 -2.93
N PRO A 52 14.55 -6.05 -2.07
CA PRO A 52 14.76 -5.70 -0.66
C PRO A 52 15.48 -4.36 -0.47
N GLY A 53 16.42 -4.01 -1.36
CA GLY A 53 17.06 -2.69 -1.35
C GLY A 53 16.10 -1.52 -1.58
N ARG A 54 15.00 -1.74 -2.33
CA ARG A 54 13.97 -0.71 -2.53
C ARG A 54 13.09 -0.54 -1.30
N VAL A 55 12.81 -1.62 -0.56
CA VAL A 55 12.02 -1.57 0.68
C VAL A 55 12.71 -0.65 1.70
N GLU A 56 14.00 -0.87 1.95
CA GLU A 56 14.76 -0.05 2.92
C GLU A 56 14.81 1.43 2.51
N GLN A 57 14.97 1.74 1.22
CA GLN A 57 14.93 3.13 0.74
C GLN A 57 13.57 3.80 0.99
N VAL A 58 12.48 3.07 0.76
CA VAL A 58 11.13 3.59 0.97
C VAL A 58 10.87 3.82 2.47
N VAL A 59 11.30 2.89 3.32
CA VAL A 59 11.16 3.00 4.77
C VAL A 59 12.01 4.14 5.32
N ALA A 60 13.27 4.26 4.93
CA ALA A 60 14.15 5.35 5.34
C ALA A 60 13.57 6.73 4.96
N ARG A 61 13.03 6.85 3.73
CA ARG A 61 12.35 8.07 3.30
C ARG A 61 11.10 8.35 4.13
N ALA A 62 10.30 7.34 4.45
CA ALA A 62 9.10 7.51 5.26
C ALA A 62 9.44 8.00 6.68
N ARG A 63 10.50 7.46 7.31
CA ARG A 63 11.01 7.93 8.60
C ARG A 63 11.36 9.42 8.55
N LEU A 64 12.16 9.85 7.56
CA LEU A 64 12.56 11.25 7.39
C LEU A 64 11.35 12.18 7.18
N LEU A 65 10.36 11.75 6.39
CA LEU A 65 9.14 12.53 6.16
C LEU A 65 8.29 12.67 7.43
N ALA A 66 8.24 11.61 8.26
CA ALA A 66 7.54 11.66 9.54
C ALA A 66 8.20 12.67 10.48
N GLU A 67 9.53 12.63 10.62
CA GLU A 67 10.27 13.61 11.44
C GLU A 67 10.01 15.04 10.98
N ALA A 68 10.13 15.29 9.67
CA ALA A 68 9.91 16.61 9.08
C ALA A 68 8.47 17.12 9.24
N SER A 69 7.51 16.22 9.45
CA SER A 69 6.09 16.53 9.62
C SER A 69 5.64 16.50 11.09
N GLY A 70 6.57 16.32 12.04
CA GLY A 70 6.27 16.23 13.48
C GLY A 70 5.65 14.91 13.94
N GLY A 71 5.69 13.86 13.11
CA GLY A 71 5.21 12.52 13.41
C GLY A 71 6.30 11.58 13.95
N SER A 72 5.90 10.39 14.41
CA SER A 72 6.83 9.37 14.89
C SER A 72 7.47 8.59 13.74
N PRO A 73 8.82 8.54 13.66
CA PRO A 73 9.54 7.73 12.68
C PRO A 73 9.28 6.24 12.84
N GLU A 74 9.13 5.78 14.08
CA GLU A 74 8.89 4.37 14.42
C GLU A 74 7.50 3.92 13.95
N VAL A 75 6.49 4.78 14.08
CA VAL A 75 5.15 4.51 13.53
C VAL A 75 5.21 4.46 12.01
N ALA A 76 5.84 5.45 11.38
CA ALA A 76 5.98 5.50 9.92
C ALA A 76 6.70 4.28 9.37
N GLU A 77 7.78 3.84 10.00
CA GLU A 77 8.50 2.63 9.60
C GLU A 77 7.60 1.39 9.62
N ARG A 78 6.89 1.15 10.73
CA ARG A 78 6.02 -0.04 10.86
C ARG A 78 4.92 -0.04 9.81
N VAL A 79 4.26 1.10 9.60
CA VAL A 79 3.20 1.25 8.60
C VAL A 79 3.75 1.00 7.19
N TYR A 80 4.90 1.59 6.84
CA TYR A 80 5.47 1.43 5.50
C TYR A 80 5.98 0.02 5.24
N ARG A 81 6.57 -0.66 6.23
CA ARG A 81 6.98 -2.06 6.09
C ARG A 81 5.77 -2.97 5.85
N ALA A 82 4.72 -2.82 6.65
CA ALA A 82 3.49 -3.59 6.49
C ALA A 82 2.81 -3.32 5.14
N MET A 83 2.70 -2.05 4.74
CA MET A 83 2.14 -1.65 3.46
C MET A 83 2.92 -2.24 2.27
N VAL A 84 4.25 -2.20 2.31
CA VAL A 84 5.08 -2.76 1.23
C VAL A 84 4.92 -4.29 1.15
N ALA A 85 4.92 -4.98 2.30
CA ALA A 85 4.67 -6.42 2.34
C ALA A 85 3.31 -6.78 1.73
N ALA A 86 2.24 -6.07 2.11
CA ALA A 86 0.89 -6.29 1.59
C ALA A 86 0.80 -6.14 0.06
N PHE A 87 1.53 -5.17 -0.52
CA PHE A 87 1.55 -5.04 -1.98
C PHE A 87 2.36 -6.13 -2.67
N VAL A 88 3.44 -6.62 -2.07
CA VAL A 88 4.18 -7.77 -2.60
C VAL A 88 3.30 -9.02 -2.60
N ASP A 89 2.56 -9.26 -1.52
CA ASP A 89 1.64 -10.39 -1.41
C ASP A 89 0.49 -10.28 -2.44
N LEU A 90 -0.04 -9.08 -2.64
CA LEU A 90 -1.02 -8.80 -3.69
C LEU A 90 -0.47 -9.05 -5.10
N GLU A 91 0.78 -8.66 -5.38
CA GLU A 91 1.43 -8.95 -6.66
C GLU A 91 1.60 -10.46 -6.89
N LEU A 92 2.02 -11.21 -5.86
CA LEU A 92 2.22 -12.66 -5.94
C LEU A 92 0.90 -13.42 -6.15
N SER A 93 -0.15 -13.08 -5.40
CA SER A 93 -1.47 -13.70 -5.55
C SER A 93 -2.09 -13.49 -6.94
N VAL A 94 -1.86 -12.33 -7.57
CA VAL A 94 -2.33 -12.06 -8.94
C VAL A 94 -1.53 -12.86 -9.97
N ALA A 95 -0.24 -13.10 -9.73
CA ALA A 95 0.61 -13.90 -10.62
C ALA A 95 0.27 -15.40 -10.58
N GLU A 96 -0.34 -15.90 -9.50
CA GLU A 96 -0.74 -17.30 -9.32
C GLU A 96 -2.06 -17.67 -10.03
N LEU A 97 -2.70 -16.76 -10.77
CA LEU A 97 -3.91 -17.05 -11.56
C LEU A 97 -3.63 -17.19 -13.08
N PRO A 98 -3.27 -18.39 -13.58
CA PRO A 98 -3.43 -18.73 -14.99
C PRO A 98 -4.79 -19.39 -15.25
N GLY A 99 -5.68 -18.65 -15.93
CA GLY A 99 -6.64 -19.19 -16.92
C GLY A 99 -7.99 -19.73 -16.43
N GLU A 100 -9.05 -18.93 -16.60
CA GLU A 100 -10.32 -19.49 -17.11
C GLU A 100 -10.46 -19.18 -18.62
N GLY A 101 -10.45 -20.26 -19.43
CA GLY A 101 -11.15 -20.43 -20.72
C GLY A 101 -10.35 -20.28 -22.04
N PRO A 102 -10.81 -20.84 -23.20
CA PRO A 102 -12.01 -21.65 -23.47
C PRO A 102 -11.79 -22.95 -24.31
N GLY A 103 -12.68 -23.95 -24.15
CA GLY A 103 -13.12 -24.91 -25.18
C GLY A 103 -12.12 -25.82 -25.94
N GLY A 104 -12.29 -27.14 -25.80
CA GLY A 104 -11.78 -28.14 -26.76
C GLY A 104 -12.16 -29.58 -26.39
N GLY A 105 -13.27 -30.09 -26.93
CA GLY A 105 -13.53 -31.55 -26.98
C GLY A 105 -12.62 -32.25 -28.01
N PRO A 106 -12.76 -33.56 -28.32
CA PRO A 106 -13.89 -34.46 -28.01
C PRO A 106 -13.55 -35.90 -27.51
N ALA A 107 -14.63 -36.63 -27.20
CA ALA A 107 -14.87 -38.08 -27.42
C ALA A 107 -14.23 -39.20 -26.56
N ALA A 108 -15.12 -39.88 -25.82
CA ALA A 108 -15.37 -41.34 -25.75
C ALA A 108 -14.29 -42.25 -25.06
N PRO A 109 -14.57 -43.55 -24.78
CA PRO A 109 -15.61 -44.45 -25.32
C PRO A 109 -16.99 -44.38 -24.64
#